data_AF-A0A059X7H2-F1
#
_entry.id   AF-A0A059X7H2-F1
#
_cell.length_a   1.000
_cell.length_b   1.000
_cell.length_c   1.000
_cell.angle_alpha   90.00
_cell.angle_beta   90.00
_cell.angle_gamma   90.00
#
_symmetry.space_group_name_H-M   'P 1'
#
loop_
_entity.id
_entity.type
_entity.pdbx_description
1 polymer ?
#
loop_
_entity_poly.entity_id
_entity_poly.type
_entity_poly.pdbx_seq_one_letter_code
_entity_poly.pdbx_strand_id
1 'polypeptide(L)'
;KSQDEQARLCVHRVRQGLVEQRTATINRIRGLLSEFGIVLAQKAATVRREAAARLEDLPGWANTAVGDSLSELHRLDERIAEYDCHVVVMAREDERSRALMQLQGIGSTTASALVSTIGNARDFKNGRQLAAWLGLVPGQYSSGGKTRLGSITKAGDGYLRTLLVLGAKAVLAAARNKQDRLSRWAMALEVRRG
;
A
#
# COMPACT_ATOMS: atom_id res chain seq x y z
N LYS A 1 12.76 -6.49 -19.14
CA LYS A 1 11.65 -5.52 -18.95
C LYS A 1 11.65 -4.58 -20.13
N SER A 2 10.49 -4.35 -20.74
CA SER A 2 10.35 -3.40 -21.84
C SER A 2 10.45 -1.95 -21.34
N GLN A 3 10.67 -1.00 -22.26
CA GLN A 3 10.64 0.43 -21.93
C GLN A 3 9.28 0.87 -21.37
N ASP A 4 8.19 0.33 -21.92
CA ASP A 4 6.83 0.59 -21.43
C ASP A 4 6.63 0.07 -20.00
N GLU A 5 7.09 -1.16 -19.68
CA GLU A 5 7.05 -1.69 -18.31
C GLU A 5 7.85 -0.81 -17.33
N GLN A 6 8.99 -0.28 -17.76
CA GLN A 6 9.78 0.67 -16.95
C GLN A 6 9.05 2.00 -16.76
N ALA A 7 8.41 2.53 -17.80
CA ALA A 7 7.62 3.77 -17.72
C ALA A 7 6.46 3.64 -16.73
N ARG A 8 5.72 2.53 -16.76
CA ARG A 8 4.65 2.25 -15.79
C ARG A 8 5.17 2.17 -14.36
N LEU A 9 6.35 1.56 -14.15
CA LEU A 9 7.00 1.53 -12.83
C LEU A 9 7.40 2.94 -12.34
N CYS A 10 7.79 3.85 -13.22
CA CYS A 10 8.05 5.24 -12.84
C CYS A 10 6.80 5.90 -12.24
N VAL A 11 5.63 5.69 -12.85
CA VAL A 11 4.36 6.20 -12.33
C VAL A 11 4.07 5.65 -10.93
N HIS A 12 4.24 4.33 -10.74
CA HIS A 12 4.06 3.71 -9.43
C HIS A 12 5.01 4.28 -8.36
N ARG A 13 6.28 4.49 -8.71
CA ARG A 13 7.28 5.06 -7.78
C ARG A 13 6.97 6.50 -7.40
N VAL A 14 6.60 7.34 -8.37
CA VAL A 14 6.21 8.73 -8.07
C VAL A 14 4.98 8.76 -7.17
N ARG A 15 3.95 7.97 -7.51
CA ARG A 15 2.76 7.84 -6.67
C ARG A 15 3.10 7.40 -5.25
N GLN A 16 3.97 6.40 -5.09
CA GLN A 16 4.41 5.93 -3.77
C GLN A 16 5.10 7.06 -3.00
N GLY A 17 6.03 7.79 -3.63
CA GLY A 17 6.72 8.91 -3.01
C GLY A 17 5.75 10.02 -2.54
N LEU A 18 4.74 10.34 -3.35
CA LEU A 18 3.70 11.31 -2.96
C LEU A 18 2.89 10.83 -1.74
N VAL A 19 2.54 9.54 -1.68
CA VAL A 19 1.83 8.96 -0.52
C VAL A 19 2.68 9.00 0.75
N GLU A 20 3.98 8.76 0.64
CA GLU A 20 4.94 8.87 1.74
C GLU A 20 5.05 10.33 2.21
N GLN A 21 5.21 11.28 1.28
CA GLN A 21 5.22 12.72 1.57
C GLN A 21 3.94 13.17 2.25
N ARG A 22 2.77 12.75 1.76
CA ARG A 22 1.47 13.05 2.38
C ARG A 22 1.43 12.59 3.83
N THR A 23 1.89 11.37 4.09
CA THR A 23 1.92 10.80 5.45
C THR A 23 2.88 11.58 6.36
N ALA A 24 4.05 11.97 5.84
CA ALA A 24 5.00 12.81 6.56
C ALA A 24 4.42 14.19 6.90
N THR A 25 3.73 14.83 5.96
CA THR A 25 3.07 16.13 6.17
C THR A 25 1.96 16.03 7.22
N ILE A 26 1.13 14.98 7.18
CA ILE A 26 0.11 14.73 8.22
C ILE A 26 0.78 14.59 9.59
N ASN A 27 1.86 13.82 9.70
CA ASN A 27 2.56 13.65 10.98
C ASN A 27 3.23 14.94 11.45
N ARG A 28 3.76 15.76 10.54
CA ARG A 28 4.32 17.08 10.85
C ARG A 28 3.26 18.01 11.44
N ILE A 29 2.09 18.12 10.80
CA ILE A 29 0.96 18.92 11.30
C ILE A 29 0.58 18.46 12.70
N ARG A 30 0.43 17.14 12.91
CA ARG A 30 0.11 16.59 14.24
C ARG A 30 1.17 16.92 15.29
N GLY A 31 2.45 16.84 14.92
CA GLY A 31 3.56 17.19 15.80
C GLY A 31 3.50 18.65 16.23
N LEU A 32 3.40 19.57 15.27
CA LEU A 32 3.29 21.01 15.54
C LEU A 32 2.09 21.34 16.44
N LEU A 33 0.91 20.80 16.13
CA LEU A 33 -0.29 21.02 16.94
C LEU A 33 -0.14 20.49 18.38
N SER A 34 0.61 19.40 18.57
CA SER A 34 0.84 18.85 19.91
C SER A 34 1.67 19.77 20.81
N GLU A 35 2.53 20.61 20.25
CA GLU A 35 3.29 21.62 21.01
C GLU A 35 2.38 22.69 21.63
N PHE A 36 1.19 22.90 21.04
CA PHE A 36 0.15 23.81 21.53
C PHE A 36 -0.96 23.07 22.31
N GLY A 37 -0.73 21.82 22.72
CA GLY A 37 -1.70 21.02 23.49
C GLY A 37 -2.86 20.44 22.65
N ILE A 38 -2.81 20.55 21.32
CA ILE A 38 -3.85 20.04 20.42
C ILE A 38 -3.43 18.66 19.90
N VAL A 39 -3.92 17.59 20.55
CA VAL A 39 -3.60 16.21 20.16
C VAL A 39 -4.66 15.65 19.21
N LEU A 40 -4.27 15.42 17.96
CA LEU A 40 -5.15 14.86 16.94
C LEU A 40 -4.91 13.36 16.72
N ALA A 41 -6.00 12.64 16.44
CA ALA A 41 -5.93 11.26 15.96
C ALA A 41 -5.21 11.18 14.60
N GLN A 42 -4.52 10.07 14.34
CA GLN A 42 -3.67 9.92 13.14
C GLN A 42 -4.43 9.89 11.80
N LYS A 43 -5.76 9.73 11.81
CA LYS A 43 -6.55 9.62 10.59
C LYS A 43 -6.43 10.89 9.74
N ALA A 44 -6.02 10.75 8.48
CA ALA A 44 -5.83 11.86 7.55
C ALA A 44 -7.06 12.79 7.44
N ALA A 45 -8.25 12.21 7.38
CA ALA A 45 -9.50 12.98 7.35
C ALA A 45 -9.72 13.80 8.63
N THR A 46 -9.38 13.23 9.80
CA THR A 46 -9.44 13.93 11.08
C THR A 46 -8.43 15.07 11.12
N VAL A 47 -7.17 14.82 10.74
CA VAL A 47 -6.15 15.89 10.74
C VAL A 47 -6.56 17.04 9.83
N ARG A 48 -7.05 16.75 8.62
CA ARG A 48 -7.51 17.80 7.68
C ARG A 48 -8.61 18.67 8.29
N ARG A 49 -9.65 18.04 8.85
CA ARG A 49 -10.81 18.76 9.38
C ARG A 49 -10.47 19.51 10.66
N GLU A 50 -9.88 18.82 11.63
CA GLU A 50 -9.65 19.39 12.97
C GLU A 50 -8.51 20.41 12.98
N ALA A 51 -7.44 20.19 12.19
CA ALA A 51 -6.36 21.18 12.10
C ALA A 51 -6.83 22.48 11.43
N ALA A 52 -7.64 22.38 10.37
CA ALA A 52 -8.20 23.56 9.71
C ALA A 52 -9.16 24.32 10.64
N ALA A 53 -9.98 23.60 11.41
CA ALA A 53 -10.92 24.21 12.35
C ALA A 53 -10.26 24.92 13.54
N ARG A 54 -9.00 24.58 13.86
CA ARG A 54 -8.24 25.14 14.98
C ARG A 54 -7.17 26.14 14.53
N LEU A 55 -7.16 26.50 13.25
CA LEU A 55 -6.10 27.34 12.70
C LEU A 55 -6.09 28.72 13.38
N GLU A 56 -7.28 29.31 13.59
CA GLU A 56 -7.45 30.62 14.24
C GLU A 56 -7.01 30.63 15.72
N ASP A 57 -7.00 29.47 16.38
CA ASP A 57 -6.54 29.32 17.76
C ASP A 57 -5.00 29.34 17.87
N LEU A 58 -4.29 29.19 16.75
CA LEU A 58 -2.83 29.12 16.73
C LEU A 58 -2.19 30.52 16.70
N PRO A 59 -1.12 30.74 17.47
CA PRO A 59 -0.47 32.05 17.52
C PRO A 59 0.40 32.31 16.28
N GLY A 60 0.20 33.46 15.62
CA GLY A 60 1.11 34.06 14.64
C GLY A 60 1.72 33.07 13.65
N TRP A 61 3.03 32.82 13.78
CA TRP A 61 3.78 31.93 12.89
C TRP A 61 3.31 30.47 12.89
N ALA A 62 2.73 29.98 13.99
CA ALA A 62 2.21 28.62 14.06
C ALA A 62 0.98 28.45 13.16
N ASN A 63 0.08 29.46 13.14
CA ASN A 63 -1.05 29.50 12.21
C ASN A 63 -0.56 29.44 10.77
N THR A 64 0.40 30.27 10.39
CA THR A 64 0.97 30.29 9.04
C THR A 64 1.59 28.94 8.66
N ALA A 65 2.47 28.39 9.50
CA ALA A 65 3.17 27.14 9.20
C ALA A 65 2.23 25.93 9.08
N VAL A 66 1.20 25.85 9.93
CA VAL A 66 0.18 24.80 9.86
C VAL A 66 -0.72 25.00 8.64
N GLY A 67 -1.10 26.24 8.33
CA GLY A 67 -1.90 26.60 7.16
C GLY A 67 -1.20 26.24 5.83
N ASP A 68 0.08 26.56 5.71
CA ASP A 68 0.90 26.19 4.56
C ASP A 68 1.01 24.67 4.42
N SER A 69 1.21 23.96 5.55
CA SER A 69 1.27 22.50 5.57
C SER A 69 -0.05 21.85 5.16
N LEU A 70 -1.19 22.43 5.54
CA LEU A 70 -2.52 21.98 5.11
C LEU A 70 -2.75 22.21 3.62
N SER A 71 -2.28 23.34 3.09
CA SER A 71 -2.33 23.64 1.65
C SER A 71 -1.49 22.66 0.84
N GLU A 72 -0.28 22.34 1.29
CA GLU A 72 0.56 21.32 0.66
C GLU A 72 -0.07 19.92 0.75
N LEU A 73 -0.69 19.60 1.90
CA LEU A 73 -1.42 18.34 2.05
C LEU A 73 -2.53 18.20 1.01
N HIS A 74 -3.27 19.28 0.74
CA HIS A 74 -4.31 19.29 -0.30
C HIS A 74 -3.74 19.04 -1.70
N ARG A 75 -2.65 19.73 -2.07
CA ARG A 75 -1.97 19.53 -3.36
C ARG A 75 -1.44 18.10 -3.52
N LEU A 76 -0.91 17.51 -2.46
CA LEU A 76 -0.46 16.11 -2.48
C LEU A 76 -1.63 15.16 -2.72
N ASP A 77 -2.81 15.41 -2.13
CA ASP A 77 -4.00 14.60 -2.37
C ASP A 77 -4.47 14.67 -3.83
N GLU A 78 -4.50 15.86 -4.43
CA GLU A 78 -4.86 16.05 -5.83
C GLU A 78 -3.90 15.29 -6.75
N ARG A 79 -2.59 15.47 -6.57
CA ARG A 79 -1.57 14.77 -7.36
C ARG A 79 -1.65 13.26 -7.18
N ILE A 80 -1.92 12.76 -5.98
CA ILE A 80 -2.11 11.31 -5.78
C ILE A 80 -3.32 10.82 -6.56
N ALA A 81 -4.43 11.56 -6.56
CA ALA A 81 -5.63 11.21 -7.32
C ALA A 81 -5.39 11.19 -8.84
N GLU A 82 -4.59 12.12 -9.37
CA GLU A 82 -4.17 12.13 -10.78
C GLU A 82 -3.37 10.86 -11.12
N TYR A 83 -2.38 10.52 -10.29
CA TYR A 83 -1.57 9.31 -10.49
C TYR A 83 -2.38 8.02 -10.28
N ASP A 84 -3.39 8.04 -9.42
CA ASP A 84 -4.37 6.96 -9.30
C ASP A 84 -5.13 6.75 -10.62
N CYS A 85 -5.59 7.84 -11.26
CA CYS A 85 -6.23 7.78 -12.56
C CYS A 85 -5.30 7.18 -13.62
N HIS A 86 -4.04 7.64 -13.70
CA HIS A 86 -3.05 7.07 -14.60
C HIS A 86 -2.91 5.55 -14.41
N VAL A 87 -2.77 5.10 -13.16
CA VAL A 87 -2.64 3.67 -12.83
C VAL A 87 -3.88 2.87 -13.27
N VAL A 88 -5.09 3.44 -13.11
CA VAL A 88 -6.34 2.81 -13.58
C VAL A 88 -6.34 2.67 -15.10
N VAL A 89 -5.93 3.70 -15.85
CA VAL A 89 -5.84 3.66 -17.31
C VAL A 89 -4.86 2.58 -17.76
N MET A 90 -3.62 2.60 -17.26
CA MET A 90 -2.60 1.59 -17.55
C MET A 90 -3.07 0.15 -17.27
N ALA A 91 -3.78 -0.04 -16.16
CA ALA A 91 -4.30 -1.36 -15.78
C ALA A 91 -5.43 -1.84 -16.71
N ARG A 92 -6.23 -0.93 -17.27
CA ARG A 92 -7.33 -1.25 -18.19
C ARG A 92 -6.84 -1.54 -19.61
N GLU A 93 -5.77 -0.87 -20.04
CA GLU A 93 -5.21 -1.06 -21.39
C GLU A 93 -4.43 -2.38 -21.51
N ASP A 94 -3.87 -2.91 -20.42
CA ASP A 94 -3.12 -4.17 -20.42
C ASP A 94 -4.02 -5.39 -20.15
N GLU A 95 -4.09 -6.34 -21.09
CA GLU A 95 -4.88 -7.57 -20.97
C GLU A 95 -4.46 -8.43 -19.76
N ARG A 96 -3.15 -8.51 -19.46
CA ARG A 96 -2.65 -9.27 -18.31
C ARG A 96 -3.13 -8.63 -17.01
N SER A 97 -3.12 -7.29 -16.95
CA SER A 97 -3.65 -6.55 -15.79
C SER A 97 -5.15 -6.77 -15.63
N ARG A 98 -5.93 -6.72 -16.74
CA ARG A 98 -7.37 -7.02 -16.73
C ARG A 98 -7.69 -8.42 -16.23
N ALA A 99 -6.93 -9.43 -16.67
CA ALA A 99 -7.07 -10.79 -16.20
C ALA A 99 -6.76 -10.92 -14.69
N LEU A 100 -5.69 -10.26 -14.20
CA LEU A 100 -5.34 -10.27 -12.78
C LEU A 100 -6.40 -9.58 -11.91
N MET A 101 -7.05 -8.51 -12.38
CA MET A 101 -8.12 -7.83 -11.64
C MET A 101 -9.38 -8.67 -11.41
N GLN A 102 -9.53 -9.81 -12.11
CA GLN A 102 -10.61 -10.76 -11.84
C GLN A 102 -10.38 -11.55 -10.53
N LEU A 103 -9.15 -11.53 -10.00
CA LEU A 103 -8.81 -12.20 -8.76
C LEU A 103 -9.23 -11.35 -7.55
N GLN A 104 -9.80 -11.99 -6.54
CA GLN A 104 -10.16 -11.32 -5.30
C GLN A 104 -8.93 -10.71 -4.62
N GLY A 105 -9.04 -9.44 -4.23
CA GLY A 105 -7.96 -8.69 -3.58
C GLY A 105 -6.95 -8.07 -4.54
N ILE A 106 -7.12 -8.22 -5.86
CA ILE A 106 -6.25 -7.61 -6.86
C ILE A 106 -7.02 -6.48 -7.57
N GLY A 107 -6.67 -5.23 -7.22
CA GLY A 107 -7.18 -4.03 -7.91
C GLY A 107 -6.23 -3.54 -9.01
N SER A 108 -6.59 -2.44 -9.68
CA SER A 108 -5.80 -1.82 -10.76
C SER A 108 -4.34 -1.55 -10.37
N THR A 109 -4.12 -0.97 -9.19
CA THR A 109 -2.77 -0.69 -8.68
C THR A 109 -1.93 -1.94 -8.51
N THR A 110 -2.50 -3.00 -7.93
CA THR A 110 -1.81 -4.27 -7.71
C THR A 110 -1.57 -5.00 -9.02
N ALA A 111 -2.56 -5.04 -9.92
CA ALA A 111 -2.45 -5.69 -11.22
C ALA A 111 -1.37 -5.04 -12.10
N SER A 112 -1.44 -3.71 -12.26
CA SER A 112 -0.44 -2.95 -13.04
C SER A 112 0.96 -3.12 -12.45
N ALA A 113 1.10 -2.99 -11.13
CA ALA A 113 2.40 -3.16 -10.47
C ALA A 113 2.96 -4.59 -10.64
N LEU A 114 2.12 -5.63 -10.53
CA LEU A 114 2.52 -7.02 -10.76
C LEU A 114 3.05 -7.20 -12.18
N VAL A 115 2.26 -6.78 -13.18
CA VAL A 115 2.61 -6.95 -14.59
C VAL A 115 3.90 -6.22 -14.92
N SER A 116 4.03 -4.95 -14.52
CA SER A 116 5.24 -4.16 -14.82
C SER A 116 6.47 -4.60 -14.03
N THR A 117 6.29 -5.18 -12.85
CA THR A 117 7.41 -5.63 -12.01
C THR A 117 7.91 -7.01 -12.42
N ILE A 118 7.01 -7.94 -12.72
CA ILE A 118 7.33 -9.33 -13.07
C ILE A 118 7.72 -9.42 -14.54
N GLY A 119 7.03 -8.70 -15.42
CA GLY A 119 7.18 -8.83 -16.87
C GLY A 119 6.69 -10.20 -17.35
N ASN A 120 7.57 -11.19 -17.37
CA ASN A 120 7.27 -12.54 -17.82
C ASN A 120 7.11 -13.52 -16.64
N ALA A 121 5.90 -13.99 -16.39
CA ALA A 121 5.62 -14.96 -15.33
C ALA A 121 6.31 -16.33 -15.54
N ARG A 122 6.69 -16.66 -16.79
CA ARG A 122 7.39 -17.92 -17.12
C ARG A 122 8.85 -17.96 -16.64
N ASP A 123 9.38 -16.83 -16.18
CA ASP A 123 10.71 -16.77 -15.55
C ASP A 123 10.73 -17.52 -14.20
N PHE A 124 9.55 -17.86 -13.67
CA PHE A 124 9.37 -18.64 -12.45
C PHE A 124 8.84 -20.05 -12.78
N LYS A 125 9.47 -21.07 -12.19
CA LYS A 125 9.06 -22.48 -12.27
C LYS A 125 7.65 -22.72 -11.74
N ASN A 126 7.25 -21.98 -10.70
CA ASN A 126 5.93 -22.07 -10.09
C ASN A 126 5.66 -20.86 -9.16
N GLY A 127 4.42 -20.76 -8.68
CA GLY A 127 4.00 -19.69 -7.77
C GLY A 127 4.74 -19.65 -6.42
N ARG A 128 5.29 -20.79 -5.96
CA ARG A 128 6.11 -20.82 -4.73
C ARG A 128 7.45 -20.12 -4.94
N GLN A 129 8.06 -20.27 -6.11
CA GLN A 129 9.28 -19.53 -6.47
C GLN A 129 9.01 -18.03 -6.56
N LEU A 130 7.89 -17.63 -7.17
CA LEU A 130 7.48 -16.22 -7.21
C LEU A 130 7.25 -15.66 -5.79
N ALA A 131 6.55 -16.40 -4.92
CA ALA A 131 6.35 -15.99 -3.54
C ALA A 131 7.67 -15.85 -2.77
N ALA A 132 8.65 -16.71 -3.03
CA ALA A 132 9.98 -16.61 -2.44
C ALA A 132 10.73 -15.37 -2.93
N TRP A 133 10.66 -15.08 -4.24
CA TRP A 133 11.27 -13.88 -4.84
C TRP A 133 10.65 -12.57 -4.31
N LEU A 134 9.34 -12.57 -4.03
CA LEU A 134 8.63 -11.46 -3.38
C LEU A 134 8.86 -11.36 -1.87
N GLY A 135 9.63 -12.30 -1.30
CA GLY A 135 9.90 -12.36 0.14
C GLY A 135 8.66 -12.61 1.01
N LEU A 136 7.66 -13.31 0.46
CA LEU A 136 6.42 -13.70 1.14
C LEU A 136 6.52 -15.06 1.86
N VAL A 137 7.65 -15.76 1.71
CA VAL A 137 7.91 -17.05 2.37
C VAL A 137 8.59 -16.84 3.72
N PRO A 138 8.38 -17.72 4.71
CA PRO A 138 9.11 -17.66 5.98
C PRO A 138 10.61 -17.88 5.75
N GLY A 139 11.45 -17.14 6.48
CA GLY A 139 12.87 -17.44 6.58
C GLY A 139 13.09 -18.77 7.30
N GLN A 140 14.11 -19.53 6.90
CA GLN A 140 14.41 -20.84 7.47
C GLN A 140 15.77 -20.80 8.18
N TYR A 141 15.77 -21.11 9.47
CA TYR A 141 16.97 -21.22 10.30
C TYR A 141 17.07 -22.63 10.86
N SER A 142 17.26 -23.61 9.97
CA SER A 142 17.37 -25.02 10.33
C SER A 142 18.84 -25.38 10.60
N SER A 143 19.12 -25.99 11.75
CA SER A 143 20.42 -26.62 12.05
C SER A 143 20.19 -27.95 12.78
N GLY A 144 21.12 -28.90 12.61
CA GLY A 144 21.09 -30.19 13.31
C GLY A 144 19.79 -30.98 13.18
N GLY A 145 19.14 -30.96 12.01
CA GLY A 145 17.88 -31.69 11.76
C GLY A 145 16.61 -31.06 12.34
N LYS A 146 16.69 -29.94 13.07
CA LYS A 146 15.52 -29.22 13.60
C LYS A 146 15.10 -28.12 12.62
N THR A 147 13.85 -28.16 12.17
CA THR A 147 13.30 -27.11 11.31
C THR A 147 12.75 -25.97 12.14
N ARG A 148 13.30 -24.76 11.95
CA ARG A 148 12.79 -23.52 12.55
C ARG A 148 12.44 -22.53 11.45
N LEU A 149 11.14 -22.23 11.32
CA LEU A 149 10.63 -21.19 10.44
C LEU A 149 10.50 -19.89 11.23
N GLY A 150 10.96 -18.78 10.64
CA GLY A 150 10.86 -17.44 11.20
C GLY A 150 9.80 -16.58 10.51
N SER A 151 9.92 -15.26 10.65
CA SER A 151 9.10 -14.30 9.90
C SER A 151 9.34 -14.42 8.40
N ILE A 152 8.49 -13.76 7.60
CA ILE A 152 8.77 -13.62 6.16
C ILE A 152 10.16 -13.02 5.91
N THR A 153 10.82 -13.42 4.83
CA THR A 153 12.19 -12.98 4.52
C THR A 153 12.29 -11.49 4.22
N LYS A 154 11.19 -10.87 3.77
CA LYS A 154 11.13 -9.47 3.32
C LYS A 154 12.07 -9.15 2.13
N ALA A 155 12.61 -10.17 1.46
CA ALA A 155 13.40 -10.02 0.25
C ALA A 155 12.56 -9.47 -0.92
N GLY A 156 13.22 -8.92 -1.94
CA GLY A 156 12.56 -8.43 -3.15
C GLY A 156 11.85 -7.08 -2.97
N ASP A 157 10.83 -6.85 -3.79
CA ASP A 157 10.14 -5.56 -3.89
C ASP A 157 9.15 -5.34 -2.72
N GLY A 158 9.49 -4.38 -1.84
CA GLY A 158 8.67 -4.02 -0.69
C GLY A 158 7.32 -3.38 -1.06
N TYR A 159 7.25 -2.66 -2.16
CA TYR A 159 6.02 -2.03 -2.65
C TYR A 159 5.04 -3.11 -3.13
N LEU A 160 5.51 -4.03 -3.98
CA LEU A 160 4.68 -5.12 -4.48
C LEU A 160 4.19 -6.04 -3.36
N ARG A 161 5.07 -6.37 -2.42
CA ARG A 161 4.71 -7.13 -1.22
C ARG A 161 3.64 -6.40 -0.38
N THR A 162 3.75 -5.09 -0.21
CA THR A 162 2.75 -4.29 0.52
C THR A 162 1.39 -4.37 -0.16
N LEU A 163 1.34 -4.20 -1.49
CA LEU A 163 0.09 -4.29 -2.26
C LEU A 163 -0.57 -5.68 -2.12
N LEU A 164 0.21 -6.75 -2.19
CA LEU A 164 -0.30 -8.12 -2.03
C LEU A 164 -0.82 -8.40 -0.62
N VAL A 165 -0.13 -7.90 0.41
CA VAL A 165 -0.60 -8.02 1.81
C VAL A 165 -1.88 -7.23 2.03
N LEU A 166 -1.99 -6.02 1.48
CA LEU A 166 -3.22 -5.22 1.55
C LEU A 166 -4.38 -5.91 0.83
N GLY A 167 -4.13 -6.47 -0.37
CA GLY A 167 -5.10 -7.27 -1.10
C GLY A 167 -5.60 -8.46 -0.28
N ALA A 168 -4.69 -9.25 0.30
CA ALA A 168 -5.03 -10.37 1.16
C ALA A 168 -5.85 -9.97 2.40
N LYS A 169 -5.49 -8.84 3.05
CA LYS A 169 -6.25 -8.29 4.17
C LYS A 169 -7.67 -7.88 3.77
N ALA A 170 -7.84 -7.26 2.59
CA ALA A 170 -9.15 -6.90 2.07
C ALA A 170 -10.02 -8.14 1.81
N VAL A 171 -9.42 -9.21 1.25
CA VAL A 171 -10.11 -10.50 1.06
C VAL A 171 -10.55 -11.10 2.40
N LEU A 172 -9.67 -11.13 3.40
CA LEU A 172 -10.01 -11.63 4.74
C LEU A 172 -11.13 -10.83 5.40
N ALA A 173 -11.07 -9.50 5.31
CA ALA A 173 -12.12 -8.63 5.85
C ALA A 173 -13.49 -8.91 5.19
N ALA A 174 -13.51 -9.10 3.87
CA ALA A 174 -14.73 -9.41 3.14
C ALA A 174 -15.23 -10.86 3.37
N ALA A 175 -14.33 -11.81 3.64
CA ALA A 175 -14.64 -13.22 3.82
C ALA A 175 -15.51 -13.48 5.07
N ARG A 176 -15.43 -12.63 6.09
CA ARG A 176 -16.22 -12.74 7.34
C ARG A 176 -17.73 -12.79 7.10
N ASN A 177 -18.20 -12.23 6.00
CA ASN A 177 -19.62 -12.14 5.65
C ASN A 177 -20.00 -13.07 4.48
N LYS A 178 -19.15 -14.05 4.13
CA LYS A 178 -19.33 -14.92 2.94
C LYS A 178 -19.13 -16.40 3.28
N GLN A 179 -19.79 -17.27 2.52
CA GLN A 179 -19.71 -18.74 2.70
C GLN A 179 -19.10 -19.50 1.51
N ASP A 180 -18.62 -18.78 0.48
CA ASP A 180 -17.97 -19.42 -0.66
C ASP A 180 -16.69 -20.17 -0.24
N ARG A 181 -16.21 -21.07 -1.12
CA ARG A 181 -15.07 -21.95 -0.82
C ARG A 181 -13.81 -21.17 -0.42
N LEU A 182 -13.53 -20.06 -1.10
CA LEU A 182 -12.34 -19.26 -0.82
C LEU A 182 -12.47 -18.54 0.52
N SER A 183 -13.64 -17.95 0.80
CA SER A 183 -13.91 -17.29 2.08
C SER A 183 -13.80 -18.25 3.26
N ARG A 184 -14.39 -19.46 3.16
CA ARG A 184 -14.25 -20.49 4.21
C ARG A 184 -12.80 -20.92 4.43
N TRP A 185 -12.05 -21.11 3.34
CA TRP A 185 -10.63 -21.42 3.44
C TRP A 185 -9.83 -20.29 4.11
N ALA A 186 -10.12 -19.03 3.76
CA ALA A 186 -9.45 -17.86 4.31
C ALA A 186 -9.71 -17.70 5.81
N MET A 187 -10.97 -17.87 6.25
CA MET A 187 -11.34 -17.85 7.67
C MET A 187 -10.68 -19.00 8.45
N ALA A 188 -10.62 -20.20 7.88
CA ALA A 188 -9.91 -21.33 8.50
C ALA A 188 -8.38 -21.12 8.57
N LEU A 189 -7.81 -20.32 7.66
CA LEU A 189 -6.41 -19.92 7.73
C LEU A 189 -6.17 -18.91 8.86
N GLU A 190 -7.08 -17.95 9.06
CA GLU A 190 -7.04 -16.98 10.15
C GLU A 190 -7.04 -17.70 11.51
N VAL A 191 -7.94 -18.65 11.75
CA VAL A 191 -8.00 -19.40 13.02
C VAL A 191 -6.72 -20.18 13.35
N ARG A 192 -5.98 -20.66 12.33
CA ARG A 192 -4.75 -21.45 12.56
C ARG A 192 -3.51 -20.60 12.83
N ARG A 193 -3.53 -19.31 12.47
CA ARG A 193 -2.35 -18.44 12.48
C ARG A 193 -2.56 -17.10 13.20
N GLY A 194 -3.80 -16.78 13.56
CA GLY A 194 -4.21 -15.65 14.38
C GLY A 194 -4.30 -16.04 15.84
#